data_AF-A0A6P7FBP6-F1
#
_entry.id   AF-A0A6P7FBP6-F1
#
_cell.length_a   1.000
_cell.length_b   1.000
_cell.length_c   1.000
_cell.angle_alpha   90.00
_cell.angle_beta   90.00
_cell.angle_gamma   90.00
#
_symmetry.space_group_name_H-M   'P 1'
#
loop_
_entity.id
_entity.type
_entity.pdbx_description
1 polymer ?
#
loop_
_entity_poly.entity_id
_entity_poly.type
_entity_poly.pdbx_seq_one_letter_code
_entity_poly.pdbx_strand_id
1 'polypeptide(L)'
;MSSCVFVCAFFVIVASSSVTAENGNATLVFDTFENLTDKVPSLKLIHFGRKSYYIGDIFKGNFYHAEQFCRYHGMNLVNIESKAEMHFLEDAILETGDPALHYWMSGTRLPDQERWISFTSARGMSYFNWSPGEPNNAFKNEYCIEMRFVDKELKWNDVGCTAEFNFICEATWTHDCQNLYDYLIKHDMDLKNITDIIDTKLNNNQYKTDNDSVQAQ
;
A
#
# COMPACT_ATOMS: atom_id res chain seq x y z
N MET A 1 12.90 -6.08 -10.52
CA MET A 1 13.10 -7.18 -9.54
C MET A 1 12.66 -6.65 -8.20
N SER A 2 11.59 -7.21 -7.65
CA SER A 2 10.68 -6.55 -6.71
C SER A 2 11.14 -6.70 -5.26
N SER A 3 11.23 -5.57 -4.56
CA SER A 3 11.66 -5.43 -3.16
C SER A 3 10.79 -6.20 -2.15
N CYS A 4 9.62 -6.70 -2.55
CA CYS A 4 8.76 -7.56 -1.73
C CYS A 4 9.39 -8.93 -1.43
N VAL A 5 10.14 -9.50 -2.37
CA VAL A 5 10.70 -10.86 -2.22
C VAL A 5 11.85 -10.86 -1.20
N PHE A 6 12.64 -9.77 -1.15
CA PHE A 6 13.77 -9.67 -0.23
C PHE A 6 13.35 -9.44 1.23
N VAL A 7 12.27 -8.70 1.48
CA VAL A 7 11.80 -8.44 2.86
C VAL A 7 11.13 -9.69 3.46
N CYS A 8 10.37 -10.44 2.66
CA CYS A 8 9.83 -11.73 3.08
C CYS A 8 10.93 -12.79 3.25
N ALA A 9 11.91 -12.84 2.34
CA ALA A 9 13.01 -13.78 2.45
C ALA A 9 13.93 -13.49 3.65
N PHE A 10 14.19 -12.22 4.01
CA PHE A 10 15.08 -11.92 5.14
C PHE A 10 14.48 -12.30 6.49
N PHE A 11 13.18 -12.11 6.72
CA PHE A 11 12.53 -12.54 7.97
C PHE A 11 12.45 -14.07 8.08
N VAL A 12 12.24 -14.77 6.96
CA VAL A 12 12.25 -16.24 6.92
C VAL A 12 13.67 -16.80 7.04
N ILE A 13 14.68 -16.11 6.52
CA ILE A 13 16.09 -16.52 6.63
C ILE A 13 16.62 -16.34 8.06
N VAL A 14 16.24 -15.28 8.78
CA VAL A 14 16.64 -15.13 10.20
C VAL A 14 15.95 -16.18 11.08
N ALA A 15 14.74 -16.59 10.72
CA ALA A 15 14.07 -17.73 11.34
C ALA A 15 14.75 -19.06 10.97
N SER A 16 15.21 -19.26 9.74
CA SER A 16 15.84 -20.51 9.30
C SER A 16 17.32 -20.64 9.67
N SER A 17 18.05 -19.54 9.88
CA SER A 17 19.44 -19.57 10.34
C SER A 17 19.59 -19.84 11.84
N SER A 18 18.48 -19.97 12.57
CA SER A 18 18.46 -20.28 14.00
C SER A 18 17.91 -21.67 14.34
N VAL A 19 17.46 -22.45 13.34
CA VAL A 19 16.88 -23.79 13.58
C VAL A 19 17.92 -24.87 13.34
N THR A 20 18.79 -25.03 14.33
CA THR A 20 19.24 -26.36 14.74
C THR A 20 18.78 -26.55 16.19
N ALA A 21 17.51 -26.90 16.37
CA ALA A 21 17.01 -27.36 17.65
C ALA A 21 16.69 -28.85 17.50
N GLU A 22 17.61 -29.68 17.96
CA GLU A 22 17.33 -31.09 18.23
C GLU A 22 16.15 -31.18 19.21
N ASN A 23 15.09 -31.89 18.81
CA ASN A 23 14.06 -32.47 19.68
C ASN A 23 13.28 -31.53 20.60
N GLY A 24 12.72 -30.47 20.03
CA GLY A 24 11.63 -29.72 20.64
C GLY A 24 11.47 -28.37 19.98
N ASN A 25 10.22 -27.90 19.92
CA ASN A 25 9.93 -26.46 19.84
C ASN A 25 9.68 -25.81 18.46
N ALA A 26 8.93 -26.43 17.56
CA ALA A 26 8.26 -25.67 16.49
C ALA A 26 7.05 -24.88 17.04
N THR A 27 6.34 -25.47 18.00
CA THR A 27 5.10 -24.89 18.57
C THR A 27 5.33 -23.60 19.36
N LEU A 28 6.37 -23.48 20.20
CA LEU A 28 6.59 -22.22 20.95
C LEU A 28 7.07 -21.10 20.03
N VAL A 29 7.73 -21.39 18.90
CA VAL A 29 8.12 -20.34 17.93
C VAL A 29 6.88 -19.75 17.27
N PHE A 30 5.92 -20.59 16.85
CA PHE A 30 4.64 -20.12 16.32
C PHE A 30 3.80 -19.40 17.38
N ASP A 31 3.69 -19.94 18.58
CA ASP A 31 2.93 -19.31 19.66
C ASP A 31 3.57 -17.98 20.09
N THR A 32 4.90 -17.88 20.04
CA THR A 32 5.62 -16.62 20.29
C THR A 32 5.38 -15.62 19.17
N PHE A 33 5.35 -16.07 17.90
CA PHE A 33 5.05 -15.21 16.75
C PHE A 33 3.60 -14.69 16.79
N GLU A 34 2.61 -15.55 17.05
CA GLU A 34 1.20 -15.16 17.19
C GLU A 34 1.01 -14.15 18.33
N ASN A 35 1.62 -14.42 19.49
CA ASN A 35 1.61 -13.48 20.63
C ASN A 35 2.35 -12.16 20.34
N LEU A 36 3.29 -12.14 19.39
CA LEU A 36 3.96 -10.92 18.95
C LEU A 36 3.06 -10.14 17.99
N THR A 37 2.42 -10.78 17.01
CA THR A 37 1.46 -10.13 16.10
C THR A 37 0.30 -9.48 16.85
N ASP A 38 -0.22 -10.10 17.91
CA ASP A 38 -1.29 -9.52 18.73
C ASP A 38 -0.86 -8.29 19.54
N LYS A 39 0.45 -8.12 19.74
CA LYS A 39 1.03 -7.00 20.51
C LYS A 39 1.56 -5.87 19.63
N VAL A 40 1.74 -6.08 18.33
CA VAL A 40 2.18 -5.03 17.42
C VAL A 40 0.95 -4.28 16.88
N PRO A 41 0.85 -2.96 17.07
CA PRO A 41 -0.21 -2.17 16.45
C PRO A 41 -0.20 -2.36 14.93
N SER A 42 -1.27 -2.93 14.39
CA SER A 42 -1.47 -3.07 12.95
C SER A 42 -2.23 -1.87 12.41
N LEU A 43 -1.87 -1.41 11.22
CA LEU A 43 -2.65 -0.38 10.53
C LEU A 43 -4.00 -0.99 10.12
N LYS A 44 -5.09 -0.31 10.47
CA LYS A 44 -6.43 -0.68 10.00
C LYS A 44 -6.54 -0.33 8.52
N LEU A 45 -6.58 -1.36 7.66
CA LEU A 45 -6.68 -1.19 6.22
C LEU A 45 -8.12 -1.43 5.72
N ILE A 46 -8.51 -0.68 4.70
CA ILE A 46 -9.71 -0.92 3.90
C ILE A 46 -9.32 -1.27 2.46
N HIS A 47 -10.19 -1.92 1.71
CA HIS A 47 -9.84 -2.47 0.39
C HIS A 47 -10.85 -2.08 -0.67
N PHE A 48 -10.34 -1.68 -1.84
CA PHE A 48 -11.15 -1.45 -3.04
C PHE A 48 -10.38 -1.86 -4.29
N GLY A 49 -10.99 -2.72 -5.10
CA GLY A 49 -10.31 -3.34 -6.25
C GLY A 49 -9.03 -4.05 -5.83
N ARG A 50 -7.89 -3.67 -6.44
CA ARG A 50 -6.56 -4.24 -6.18
C ARG A 50 -5.68 -3.31 -5.35
N LYS A 51 -6.30 -2.52 -4.46
CA LYS A 51 -5.60 -1.57 -3.59
C LYS A 51 -6.10 -1.72 -2.15
N SER A 52 -5.16 -1.57 -1.22
CA SER A 52 -5.43 -1.37 0.21
C SER A 52 -5.17 0.07 0.58
N TYR A 53 -5.96 0.61 1.49
CA TYR A 53 -5.88 2.00 1.92
C TYR A 53 -5.80 2.08 3.44
N TYR A 54 -4.99 3.02 3.92
CA TYR A 54 -4.97 3.46 5.30
C TYR A 54 -5.43 4.91 5.34
N ILE A 55 -6.50 5.19 6.08
CA ILE A 55 -6.99 6.55 6.32
C ILE A 55 -6.34 7.05 7.62
N GLY A 56 -5.36 7.94 7.50
CA GLY A 56 -4.63 8.49 8.65
C GLY A 56 -5.33 9.69 9.25
N ASP A 57 -6.29 9.45 10.15
CA ASP A 57 -7.07 10.50 10.84
C ASP A 57 -6.50 10.94 12.21
N ILE A 58 -5.50 10.21 12.73
CA ILE A 58 -4.97 10.40 14.09
C ILE A 58 -4.01 11.59 14.21
N PHE A 59 -3.20 11.86 13.18
CA PHE A 59 -2.20 12.93 13.21
C PHE A 59 -2.04 13.60 11.85
N LYS A 60 -1.43 14.79 11.88
CA LYS A 60 -1.17 15.61 10.70
C LYS A 60 0.32 15.67 10.39
N GLY A 61 0.61 15.85 9.11
CA GLY A 61 1.95 16.08 8.60
C GLY A 61 1.89 17.00 7.38
N ASN A 62 3.00 17.63 7.05
CA ASN A 62 3.19 18.13 5.69
C ASN A 62 3.27 17.00 4.67
N PHE A 63 3.15 17.36 3.39
CA PHE A 63 3.11 16.40 2.28
C PHE A 63 4.27 15.39 2.33
N TYR A 64 5.47 15.86 2.65
CA TYR A 64 6.67 15.03 2.69
C TYR A 64 6.69 14.09 3.89
N HIS A 65 6.22 14.54 5.06
CA HIS A 65 6.05 13.67 6.23
C HIS A 65 4.97 12.60 6.00
N ALA A 66 3.86 12.98 5.37
CA ALA A 66 2.78 12.06 5.03
C ALA A 66 3.28 10.95 4.08
N GLU A 67 3.99 11.33 3.01
CA GLU A 67 4.60 10.37 2.10
C GLU A 67 5.65 9.49 2.78
N GLN A 68 6.50 10.07 3.64
CA GLN A 68 7.47 9.31 4.41
C GLN A 68 6.78 8.25 5.29
N PHE A 69 5.69 8.61 5.96
CA PHE A 69 4.92 7.67 6.77
C PHE A 69 4.37 6.53 5.91
N CYS A 70 3.69 6.85 4.79
CA CYS A 70 3.15 5.82 3.91
C CYS A 70 4.25 4.86 3.45
N ARG A 71 5.40 5.40 3.01
CA ARG A 71 6.55 4.59 2.56
C ARG A 71 7.17 3.75 3.67
N TYR A 72 7.25 4.27 4.89
CA TYR A 72 7.72 3.51 6.04
C TYR A 72 6.88 2.24 6.27
N HIS A 73 5.58 2.31 6.00
CA HIS A 73 4.65 1.20 6.09
C HIS A 73 4.51 0.37 4.79
N GLY A 74 5.41 0.54 3.82
CA GLY A 74 5.36 -0.19 2.54
C GLY A 74 4.20 0.25 1.63
N MET A 75 3.62 1.40 1.91
CA MET A 75 2.55 2.04 1.14
C MET A 75 3.10 3.30 0.44
N ASN A 76 2.23 4.06 -0.20
CA ASN A 76 2.51 5.35 -0.83
C ASN A 76 1.35 6.30 -0.54
N LEU A 77 1.51 7.62 -0.66
CA LEU A 77 0.32 8.49 -0.69
C LEU A 77 -0.65 8.04 -1.80
N VAL A 78 -1.95 8.15 -1.52
CA VAL A 78 -2.99 7.65 -2.42
C VAL A 78 -2.92 8.32 -3.79
N ASN A 79 -3.10 7.54 -4.85
CA ASN A 79 -3.22 8.04 -6.21
C ASN A 79 -4.56 7.58 -6.78
N ILE A 80 -5.56 8.46 -6.74
CA ILE A 80 -6.91 8.13 -7.17
C ILE A 80 -6.98 8.16 -8.69
N GLU A 81 -7.35 7.03 -9.29
CA GLU A 81 -7.33 6.80 -10.73
C GLU A 81 -8.73 6.68 -11.34
N SER A 82 -9.78 6.71 -10.52
CA SER A 82 -11.17 6.60 -11.00
C SER A 82 -12.19 7.27 -10.08
N LYS A 83 -13.36 7.60 -10.66
CA LYS A 83 -14.52 8.09 -9.90
C LYS A 83 -15.03 7.08 -8.87
N ALA A 84 -14.99 5.79 -9.18
CA ALA A 84 -15.44 4.75 -8.26
C ALA A 84 -14.54 4.64 -7.03
N GLU A 85 -13.22 4.75 -7.22
CA GLU A 85 -12.24 4.81 -6.12
C GLU A 85 -12.44 6.06 -5.26
N MET A 86 -12.74 7.21 -5.89
CA MET A 86 -13.05 8.45 -5.16
C MET A 86 -14.27 8.28 -4.25
N HIS A 87 -15.38 7.73 -4.77
CA HIS A 87 -16.58 7.52 -3.96
C HIS A 87 -16.37 6.49 -2.85
N PHE A 88 -15.61 5.42 -3.09
CA PHE A 88 -15.26 4.47 -2.04
C PHE A 88 -14.54 5.14 -0.87
N LEU A 89 -13.57 6.02 -1.15
CA LEU A 89 -12.85 6.74 -0.10
C LEU A 89 -13.73 7.79 0.59
N GLU A 90 -14.59 8.47 -0.16
CA GLU A 90 -15.58 9.42 0.37
C GLU A 90 -16.50 8.74 1.39
N ASP A 91 -17.11 7.61 1.04
CA ASP A 91 -17.98 6.83 1.92
C ASP A 91 -17.21 6.36 3.17
N ALA A 92 -16.00 5.82 2.99
CA ALA A 92 -15.17 5.35 4.09
C ALA A 92 -14.83 6.47 5.09
N ILE A 93 -14.48 7.68 4.60
CA ILE A 93 -14.20 8.82 5.48
C ILE A 93 -15.47 9.25 6.23
N LEU A 94 -16.63 9.26 5.58
CA LEU A 94 -17.90 9.62 6.23
C LEU A 94 -18.32 8.61 7.30
N GLU A 95 -18.00 7.33 7.11
CA GLU A 95 -18.33 6.28 8.07
C GLU A 95 -17.39 6.27 9.29
N THR A 96 -16.10 6.52 9.08
CA THR A 96 -15.08 6.28 10.12
C THR A 96 -14.45 7.55 10.69
N GLY A 97 -14.61 8.71 10.05
CA GLY A 97 -13.82 9.90 10.32
C GLY A 97 -14.64 11.18 10.48
N ASP A 98 -13.92 12.28 10.64
CA ASP A 98 -14.48 13.63 10.70
C ASP A 98 -14.44 14.27 9.29
N PRO A 99 -15.59 14.61 8.69
CA PRO A 99 -15.65 15.22 7.36
C PRO A 99 -15.03 16.63 7.31
N ALA A 100 -14.68 17.24 8.44
CA ALA A 100 -13.90 18.48 8.49
C ALA A 100 -12.39 18.26 8.26
N LEU A 101 -11.91 17.01 8.20
CA LEU A 101 -10.51 16.71 7.95
C LEU A 101 -10.15 16.87 6.46
N HIS A 102 -8.90 17.23 6.26
CA HIS A 102 -8.28 17.39 4.94
C HIS A 102 -7.21 16.31 4.80
N TYR A 103 -7.08 15.74 3.61
CA TYR A 103 -6.21 14.59 3.37
C TYR A 103 -5.25 14.83 2.22
N TRP A 104 -3.95 14.63 2.46
CA TRP A 104 -2.98 14.57 1.38
C TRP A 104 -3.22 13.37 0.47
N MET A 105 -2.98 13.59 -0.82
CA MET A 105 -2.83 12.56 -1.84
C MET A 105 -1.52 12.75 -2.59
N SER A 106 -1.14 11.80 -3.44
CA SER A 106 0.17 11.81 -4.13
C SER A 106 0.34 12.86 -5.22
N GLY A 107 -0.69 13.64 -5.55
CA GLY A 107 -0.65 14.60 -6.65
C GLY A 107 0.33 15.74 -6.40
N THR A 108 1.25 15.95 -7.34
CA THR A 108 2.19 17.08 -7.36
C THR A 108 2.27 17.71 -8.73
N ARG A 109 2.49 19.02 -8.78
CA ARG A 109 2.63 19.77 -10.03
C ARG A 109 4.10 19.91 -10.40
N LEU A 110 4.41 19.66 -11.67
CA LEU A 110 5.76 19.88 -12.20
C LEU A 110 6.11 21.38 -12.27
N PRO A 111 7.42 21.72 -12.34
CA PRO A 111 7.86 23.12 -12.47
C PRO A 111 7.35 23.83 -13.74
N ASP A 112 6.94 23.08 -14.75
CA ASP A 112 6.30 23.61 -15.97
C ASP A 112 4.89 24.18 -15.71
N GLN A 113 4.33 23.96 -14.51
CA GLN A 113 3.02 24.41 -14.05
C GLN A 113 1.82 23.90 -14.87
N GLU A 114 2.02 23.01 -15.82
CA GLU A 114 0.96 22.54 -16.73
C GLU A 114 0.45 21.14 -16.36
N ARG A 115 1.28 20.32 -15.71
CA ARG A 115 1.00 18.89 -15.53
C ARG A 115 1.05 18.45 -14.09
N TRP A 116 0.01 17.71 -13.70
CA TRP A 116 -0.08 16.99 -12.43
C TRP A 116 0.42 15.57 -12.61
N ILE A 117 1.33 15.16 -11.72
CA ILE A 117 1.89 13.83 -11.67
C ILE A 117 1.67 13.23 -10.28
N SER A 118 1.58 11.91 -10.23
CA SER A 118 1.70 11.18 -8.97
C SER A 118 3.15 11.22 -8.51
N PHE A 119 3.39 11.76 -7.31
CA PHE A 119 4.71 11.84 -6.69
C PHE A 119 5.38 10.48 -6.55
N THR A 120 4.56 9.43 -6.35
CA THR A 120 4.99 8.08 -6.03
C THR A 120 5.37 7.30 -7.29
N SER A 121 4.59 7.45 -8.37
CA SER A 121 4.83 6.74 -9.64
C SER A 121 5.57 7.56 -10.69
N ALA A 122 5.69 8.88 -10.49
CA ALA A 122 6.17 9.87 -11.46
C ALA A 122 5.39 9.85 -12.80
N ARG A 123 4.17 9.30 -12.81
CA ARG A 123 3.29 9.26 -13.98
C ARG A 123 2.26 10.38 -13.92
N GLY A 124 1.81 10.83 -15.09
CA GLY A 124 0.69 11.77 -15.19
C GLY A 124 -0.57 11.19 -14.56
N MET A 125 -1.29 12.02 -13.81
CA MET A 125 -2.59 11.64 -13.25
C MET A 125 -3.65 11.57 -14.35
N SER A 126 -4.49 10.54 -14.30
CA SER A 126 -5.54 10.26 -15.30
C SER A 126 -6.94 10.71 -14.87
N TYR A 127 -7.13 10.94 -13.58
CA TYR A 127 -8.40 11.32 -12.97
C TYR A 127 -8.21 12.60 -12.15
N PHE A 128 -9.23 13.45 -12.16
CA PHE A 128 -9.26 14.70 -11.43
C PHE A 128 -10.65 14.96 -10.86
N ASN A 129 -10.72 15.47 -9.63
CA ASN A 129 -11.97 15.83 -8.96
C ASN A 129 -11.85 17.19 -8.23
N TRP A 130 -11.33 18.19 -8.95
CA TRP A 130 -11.15 19.55 -8.44
C TRP A 130 -12.44 20.15 -7.89
N SER A 131 -12.34 20.88 -6.77
CA SER A 131 -13.43 21.73 -6.31
C SER A 131 -13.65 22.89 -7.28
N PRO A 132 -14.85 23.48 -7.34
CA PRO A 132 -15.11 24.65 -8.17
C PRO A 132 -14.10 25.77 -7.91
N GLY A 133 -13.41 26.21 -8.97
CA GLY A 133 -12.36 27.24 -8.89
C GLY A 133 -10.93 26.70 -8.81
N GLU A 134 -10.75 25.40 -8.60
CA GLU A 134 -9.43 24.76 -8.49
C GLU A 134 -9.01 24.04 -9.79
N PRO A 135 -7.69 23.85 -10.00
CA PRO A 135 -6.58 24.39 -9.20
C PRO A 135 -6.34 25.88 -9.49
N ASN A 136 -6.17 26.70 -8.46
CA ASN A 136 -6.06 28.15 -8.57
C ASN A 136 -4.61 28.67 -8.42
N ASN A 137 -3.69 27.84 -7.93
CA ASN A 137 -2.30 28.19 -7.65
C ASN A 137 -2.12 29.47 -6.83
N ALA A 138 -2.81 29.58 -5.69
CA ALA A 138 -2.78 30.76 -4.84
C ALA A 138 -1.35 31.09 -4.44
N PHE A 139 -1.04 32.39 -4.48
CA PHE A 139 0.29 32.93 -4.17
C PHE A 139 1.43 32.31 -5.00
N LYS A 140 1.13 31.59 -6.09
CA LYS A 140 2.07 30.84 -6.94
C LYS A 140 2.89 29.78 -6.17
N ASN A 141 2.31 29.19 -5.13
CA ASN A 141 3.01 28.27 -4.23
C ASN A 141 2.26 26.94 -3.95
N GLU A 142 1.28 26.58 -4.76
CA GLU A 142 0.43 25.42 -4.50
C GLU A 142 0.76 24.25 -5.43
N TYR A 143 1.72 23.44 -4.99
CA TYR A 143 2.29 22.37 -5.82
C TYR A 143 1.85 20.96 -5.41
N CYS A 144 1.05 20.82 -4.35
CA CYS A 144 0.55 19.55 -3.84
C CYS A 144 -0.98 19.56 -3.81
N ILE A 145 -1.60 18.37 -3.79
CA ILE A 145 -3.06 18.23 -3.77
C ILE A 145 -3.52 17.74 -2.39
N GLU A 146 -4.47 18.46 -1.80
CA GLU A 146 -5.29 17.97 -0.70
C GLU A 146 -6.68 17.55 -1.19
N MET A 147 -7.35 16.71 -0.40
CA MET A 147 -8.75 16.37 -0.53
C MET A 147 -9.52 16.88 0.69
N ARG A 148 -10.66 17.52 0.46
CA ARG A 148 -11.54 18.04 1.52
C ARG A 148 -13.00 18.00 1.08
N PHE A 149 -13.93 17.93 2.05
CA PHE A 149 -15.35 17.98 1.72
C PHE A 149 -15.78 19.39 1.30
N VAL A 150 -16.46 19.49 0.17
CA VAL A 150 -17.11 20.69 -0.39
C VAL A 150 -18.51 20.31 -0.81
N ASP A 151 -19.53 20.97 -0.26
CA ASP A 151 -20.94 20.66 -0.54
C ASP A 151 -21.30 19.16 -0.38
N LYS A 152 -20.70 18.52 0.64
CA LYS A 152 -20.84 17.08 0.98
C LYS A 152 -20.18 16.11 -0.01
N GLU A 153 -19.43 16.59 -0.98
CA GLU A 153 -18.58 15.77 -1.85
C GLU A 153 -17.12 15.97 -1.48
N LEU A 154 -16.33 14.90 -1.46
CA LEU A 154 -14.88 14.98 -1.33
C LEU A 154 -14.30 15.51 -2.65
N LYS A 155 -13.67 16.68 -2.61
CA LYS A 155 -13.10 17.37 -3.77
C LYS A 155 -11.64 17.71 -3.54
N TRP A 156 -10.93 18.06 -4.62
CA TRP A 156 -9.50 18.34 -4.60
C TRP A 156 -9.22 19.84 -4.63
N ASN A 157 -8.16 20.23 -3.96
CA ASN A 157 -7.65 21.60 -3.93
C ASN A 157 -6.12 21.56 -4.09
N ASP A 158 -5.54 22.44 -4.91
CA ASP A 158 -4.09 22.62 -4.85
C ASP A 158 -3.73 23.48 -3.65
N VAL A 159 -2.63 23.12 -3.00
CA VAL A 159 -2.21 23.78 -1.76
C VAL A 159 -0.71 23.67 -1.59
N GLY A 160 -0.14 24.57 -0.78
CA GLY A 160 1.28 24.54 -0.45
C GLY A 160 1.65 23.25 0.28
N CYS A 161 2.68 22.56 -0.21
CA CYS A 161 3.11 21.24 0.28
C CYS A 161 3.53 21.23 1.77
N THR A 162 3.77 22.40 2.37
CA THR A 162 4.16 22.57 3.77
C THR A 162 2.97 22.74 4.72
N ALA A 163 1.73 22.78 4.22
CA ALA A 163 0.55 22.77 5.07
C ALA A 163 0.49 21.46 5.89
N GLU A 164 -0.23 21.44 7.01
CA GLU A 164 -0.28 20.27 7.89
C GLU A 164 -1.67 19.64 7.83
N PHE A 165 -1.77 18.46 7.20
CA PHE A 165 -3.03 17.75 7.00
C PHE A 165 -2.91 16.27 7.39
N ASN A 166 -4.07 15.65 7.54
CA ASN A 166 -4.18 14.19 7.57
C ASN A 166 -3.84 13.65 6.17
N PHE A 167 -3.79 12.34 5.99
CA PHE A 167 -3.39 11.76 4.71
C PHE A 167 -3.91 10.35 4.52
N ILE A 168 -3.98 9.92 3.27
CA ILE A 168 -4.41 8.57 2.92
C ILE A 168 -3.24 7.88 2.22
N CYS A 169 -2.89 6.70 2.71
CA CYS A 169 -1.91 5.83 2.06
C CYS A 169 -2.62 4.77 1.22
N GLU A 170 -2.00 4.34 0.12
CA GLU A 170 -2.40 3.20 -0.68
C GLU A 170 -1.26 2.18 -0.85
N ALA A 171 -1.62 0.91 -1.01
CA ALA A 171 -0.74 -0.15 -1.50
C ALA A 171 -1.44 -0.93 -2.60
N THR A 172 -0.77 -1.09 -3.75
CA THR A 172 -1.31 -1.87 -4.88
C THR A 172 -0.84 -3.31 -4.81
N TRP A 173 -1.77 -4.24 -4.99
CA TRP A 173 -1.50 -5.67 -4.99
C TRP A 173 -0.99 -6.08 -6.38
N THR A 174 0.16 -6.75 -6.44
CA THR A 174 0.58 -7.42 -7.68
C THR A 174 -0.41 -8.57 -8.02
N HIS A 175 -0.47 -9.01 -9.27
CA HIS A 175 -1.36 -10.11 -9.66
C HIS A 175 -1.06 -11.38 -8.84
N ASP A 176 0.22 -11.65 -8.57
CA ASP A 176 0.64 -12.79 -7.77
C ASP A 176 0.22 -12.66 -6.30
N CYS A 177 0.33 -11.46 -5.73
CA CYS A 177 -0.15 -11.18 -4.38
C CYS A 177 -1.68 -11.26 -4.27
N GLN A 178 -2.42 -10.83 -5.30
CA GLN A 178 -3.88 -10.91 -5.32
C GLN A 178 -4.34 -12.36 -5.41
N ASN A 179 -3.75 -13.15 -6.32
CA ASN A 179 -4.04 -14.57 -6.43
C ASN A 179 -3.74 -15.30 -5.11
N LEU A 180 -2.67 -14.90 -4.42
CA LEU A 180 -2.35 -15.43 -3.10
C LEU A 180 -3.39 -14.97 -2.06
N TYR A 181 -3.75 -13.69 -2.01
CA TYR A 181 -4.74 -13.15 -1.08
C TYR A 181 -6.13 -13.78 -1.25
N ASP A 182 -6.63 -13.86 -2.48
CA ASP A 182 -7.91 -14.48 -2.81
C ASP A 182 -7.89 -15.96 -2.46
N TYR A 183 -6.76 -16.64 -2.69
CA TYR A 183 -6.57 -18.02 -2.27
C TYR A 183 -6.60 -18.17 -0.74
N LEU A 184 -5.93 -17.26 -0.01
CA LEU A 184 -5.88 -17.27 1.45
C LEU A 184 -7.26 -17.06 2.08
N ILE A 185 -8.01 -16.06 1.61
CA ILE A 185 -9.37 -15.77 2.09
C ILE A 185 -10.33 -16.92 1.75
N LYS A 186 -10.28 -17.45 0.53
CA LYS A 186 -11.19 -18.50 0.08
C LYS A 186 -11.07 -19.79 0.92
N HIS A 187 -9.89 -20.04 1.48
CA HIS A 187 -9.59 -21.28 2.20
C HIS A 187 -9.45 -21.07 3.70
N ASP A 188 -9.83 -19.91 4.22
CA ASP A 188 -9.78 -19.56 5.66
C ASP A 188 -8.42 -19.92 6.28
N MET A 189 -7.35 -19.72 5.50
CA MET A 189 -6.04 -20.27 5.83
C MET A 189 -5.31 -19.38 6.82
N ASP A 190 -5.14 -19.93 8.02
CA ASP A 190 -4.27 -19.43 9.06
C ASP A 190 -2.81 -19.33 8.55
N LEU A 191 -2.06 -18.33 9.01
CA LEU A 191 -0.69 -18.01 8.55
C LEU A 191 0.28 -19.21 8.62
N LYS A 192 -0.03 -20.21 9.46
CA LYS A 192 0.66 -21.51 9.60
C LYS A 192 0.61 -22.40 8.35
N ASN A 193 -0.46 -22.36 7.56
CA ASN A 193 -0.60 -23.16 6.33
C ASN A 193 0.15 -22.55 5.13
N ILE A 194 0.55 -21.29 5.23
CA ILE A 194 1.22 -20.57 4.15
C ILE A 194 2.65 -21.10 3.93
N THR A 195 3.37 -21.44 5.00
CA THR A 195 4.71 -22.04 4.93
C THR A 195 4.70 -23.36 4.18
N ASP A 196 3.73 -24.24 4.46
CA ASP A 196 3.62 -25.54 3.79
C ASP A 196 3.32 -25.42 2.28
N ILE A 197 2.54 -24.41 1.88
CA ILE A 197 2.20 -24.16 0.48
C ILE A 197 3.37 -23.50 -0.26
N ILE A 198 4.07 -22.58 0.38
CA ILE A 198 5.28 -21.96 -0.18
C ILE A 198 6.35 -23.05 -0.38
N ASP A 199 6.55 -23.93 0.60
CA ASP A 199 7.49 -25.05 0.50
C ASP A 199 7.07 -26.04 -0.59
N THR A 200 5.79 -26.36 -0.70
CA THR A 200 5.27 -27.23 -1.77
C THR A 200 5.46 -26.62 -3.16
N LYS A 201 5.26 -25.30 -3.33
CA LYS A 201 5.44 -24.62 -4.62
C LYS A 201 6.91 -24.37 -4.98
N LEU A 202 7.78 -24.10 -4.00
CA LEU A 202 9.22 -23.98 -4.21
C LEU A 202 9.84 -25.33 -4.58
N ASN A 203 9.39 -26.41 -3.94
CA ASN A 203 9.83 -27.78 -4.26
C ASN A 203 9.33 -28.25 -5.63
N ASN A 204 8.15 -27.81 -6.08
CA ASN A 204 7.62 -28.15 -7.41
C ASN A 204 8.24 -27.33 -8.56
N ASN A 205 8.92 -26.21 -8.28
CA ASN A 205 9.58 -25.39 -9.29
C ASN A 205 11.05 -25.76 -9.57
N GLN A 206 11.59 -26.81 -8.92
CA GLN A 206 12.93 -27.34 -9.24
C GLN A 206 12.95 -28.40 -10.35
N TYR A 207 11.81 -28.78 -10.93
CA TYR A 207 11.73 -29.71 -12.06
C TYR A 207 11.14 -29.03 -13.32
N LYS A 208 11.84 -28.01 -13.84
CA LYS A 208 11.73 -27.64 -15.26
C LYS A 208 12.95 -26.86 -15.76
N THR A 209 14.11 -27.51 -15.70
CA THR A 209 15.17 -27.27 -16.69
C THR A 209 15.36 -28.60 -17.40
N ASP A 210 14.67 -28.76 -18.53
CA ASP A 210 14.89 -29.88 -19.44
C ASP A 210 16.32 -29.80 -19.96
N ASN A 211 17.12 -30.81 -19.60
CA ASN A 211 18.21 -31.26 -20.46
C ASN A 211 17.60 -32.09 -21.59
N ASP A 212 18.09 -31.82 -22.81
CA ASP A 212 18.24 -32.70 -23.98
C ASP A 212 17.92 -31.87 -25.24
N SER A 213 18.73 -31.79 -26.30
CA SER A 213 19.90 -32.52 -26.73
C SER A 213 20.46 -31.79 -27.97
N VAL A 214 21.78 -31.68 -28.09
CA VAL A 214 22.43 -31.57 -29.41
C VAL A 214 23.57 -32.59 -29.42
N GLN A 215 23.25 -33.78 -29.92
CA GLN A 215 24.21 -34.60 -30.65
C GLN A 215 23.65 -34.80 -32.05
N ALA A 216 24.37 -34.33 -33.06
CA ALA A 216 24.43 -34.97 -34.38
C ALA A 216 25.64 -34.43 -35.17
N GLN A 217 26.55 -35.35 -35.48
CA GLN A 217 27.57 -35.37 -36.55
C GLN A 217 28.79 -34.44 -36.43
#